data_AF-F9YSX3-F1
#
_entry.id   AF-F9YSX3-F1
#
_cell.length_a   1.000
_cell.length_b   1.000
_cell.length_c   1.000
_cell.angle_alpha   90.00
_cell.angle_beta   90.00
_cell.angle_gamma   90.00
#
_symmetry.space_group_name_H-M   'P 1'
#
loop_
_entity.id
_entity.type
_entity.pdbx_description
1 polymer ?
#
loop_
_entity_poly.entity_id
_entity_poly.type
_entity_poly.pdbx_seq_one_letter_code
_entity_poly.pdbx_strand_id
1 'polypeptide(L)'
;MFEKLKKRWNVTSNRQVVIILLVFAITGSVSAKLGKPICDYLNIYPQTFHPVLYWILRLIIILPIYQVILLIVGAVFGQFRFFWEFEKRMFRIGQKTKKTVKRQP
;
A
#
# COMPACT_ATOMS: atom_id res chain seq x y z
N MET A 1 -18.06 9.65 14.52
CA MET A 1 -17.34 9.43 13.23
C MET A 1 -16.09 8.56 13.42
N PHE A 2 -15.21 8.87 14.38
CA PHE A 2 -14.00 8.09 14.72
C PHE A 2 -14.25 6.63 15.12
N GLU A 3 -15.37 6.34 15.80
CA GLU A 3 -15.77 4.99 16.21
C GLU A 3 -15.99 4.03 15.02
N LYS A 4 -16.54 4.53 13.91
CA LYS A 4 -16.78 3.72 12.69
C LYS A 4 -15.46 3.33 12.01
N LEU A 5 -14.48 4.23 12.00
CA LEU A 5 -13.15 3.98 11.45
C LEU A 5 -12.39 2.95 12.28
N LYS A 6 -12.40 3.09 13.61
CA LYS A 6 -11.80 2.11 14.55
C LYS A 6 -12.37 0.70 14.35
N LYS A 7 -13.68 0.57 14.23
CA LYS A 7 -14.36 -0.73 14.01
C LYS A 7 -14.07 -1.33 12.62
N ARG A 8 -13.94 -0.50 11.57
CA ARG A 8 -13.63 -0.95 10.20
C ARG A 8 -12.19 -1.43 10.03
N TRP A 9 -11.27 -0.77 10.73
CA TRP A 9 -9.83 -1.04 10.64
C TRP A 9 -9.34 -1.95 11.77
N ASN A 10 -10.20 -2.30 12.73
CA ASN A 10 -9.85 -3.11 13.91
C ASN A 10 -8.71 -2.46 14.73
N VAL A 11 -8.77 -1.14 14.87
CA VAL A 11 -7.80 -0.35 15.62
C VAL A 11 -8.41 -0.02 16.98
N THR A 12 -7.74 -0.43 18.05
CA THR A 12 -8.24 -0.26 19.43
C THR A 12 -7.88 1.10 20.02
N SER A 13 -6.81 1.76 19.54
CA SER A 13 -6.28 2.98 20.16
C SER A 13 -6.29 4.19 19.22
N ASN A 14 -6.71 5.36 19.71
CA ASN A 14 -6.67 6.62 18.96
C ASN A 14 -5.23 6.99 18.55
N ARG A 15 -4.23 6.67 19.38
CA ARG A 15 -2.81 6.91 19.09
C ARG A 15 -2.31 6.11 17.89
N GLN A 16 -2.82 4.89 17.72
CA GLN A 16 -2.48 4.02 16.60
C GLN A 16 -2.96 4.62 15.27
N VAL A 17 -4.16 5.20 15.23
CA VAL A 17 -4.68 5.88 14.03
C VAL A 17 -3.80 7.07 13.63
N VAL A 18 -3.37 7.89 14.60
CA VAL A 18 -2.49 9.05 14.34
C VAL A 18 -1.15 8.60 13.77
N ILE A 19 -0.54 7.56 14.36
CA ILE A 19 0.71 6.98 13.85
C ILE A 19 0.51 6.47 12.42
N ILE A 20 -0.57 5.74 12.14
CA ILE A 20 -0.86 5.21 10.81
C ILE A 20 -0.98 6.35 9.79
N LEU A 21 -1.71 7.42 10.12
CA LEU A 21 -1.83 8.60 9.26
C LEU A 21 -0.48 9.29 9.02
N LEU A 22 0.37 9.36 10.04
CA LEU A 22 1.70 9.95 9.94
C LEU A 22 2.62 9.10 9.05
N VAL A 23 2.59 7.78 9.21
CA VAL A 23 3.28 6.83 8.32
C VAL A 23 2.79 6.98 6.89
N PHE A 24 1.48 7.05 6.66
CA PHE A 24 0.90 7.29 5.32
C PHE A 24 1.27 8.65 4.73
N ALA A 25 1.38 9.71 5.55
CA ALA A 25 1.79 11.02 5.08
C ALA A 25 3.27 11.03 4.64
N ILE A 26 4.15 10.40 5.42
CA ILE A 26 5.58 10.27 5.09
C ILE A 26 5.73 9.40 3.85
N THR A 27 5.18 8.18 3.85
CA THR A 27 5.24 7.30 2.69
C THR A 27 4.59 7.93 1.46
N GLY A 28 3.43 8.56 1.57
CA GLY A 28 2.79 9.27 0.44
C GLY A 28 3.65 10.39 -0.15
N SER A 29 4.39 11.10 0.70
CA SER A 29 5.34 12.13 0.24
C SER A 29 6.56 11.51 -0.44
N VAL A 30 7.04 10.38 0.08
CA VAL A 30 8.15 9.62 -0.50
C VAL A 30 7.80 9.07 -1.89
N SER A 31 6.54 8.78 -2.22
CA SER A 31 6.17 8.09 -3.49
C SER A 31 6.23 9.06 -4.64
N ALA A 32 5.68 10.24 -4.36
CA ALA A 32 5.73 11.37 -5.26
C ALA A 32 7.19 11.65 -5.67
N LYS A 33 8.11 11.61 -4.69
CA LYS A 33 9.55 11.82 -4.91
C LYS A 33 10.24 10.64 -5.58
N LEU A 34 9.97 9.41 -5.16
CA LEU A 34 10.65 8.19 -5.63
C LEU A 34 10.40 7.88 -7.10
N GLY A 35 9.26 8.27 -7.64
CA GLY A 35 8.93 7.79 -8.98
C GLY A 35 9.65 8.53 -10.12
N LYS A 36 10.38 9.63 -9.88
CA LYS A 36 11.34 10.18 -10.86
C LYS A 36 12.63 9.34 -10.91
N PRO A 37 13.37 9.13 -9.81
CA PRO A 37 14.61 8.37 -9.83
C PRO A 37 14.40 6.88 -10.15
N ILE A 38 13.26 6.29 -9.81
CA ILE A 38 12.95 4.89 -10.18
C ILE A 38 12.85 4.71 -11.70
N CYS A 39 12.19 5.66 -12.37
CA CYS A 39 12.06 5.62 -13.82
C CYS A 39 13.40 5.83 -14.54
N ASP A 40 14.24 6.69 -13.98
CA ASP A 40 15.60 6.94 -14.46
C ASP A 40 16.49 5.68 -14.26
N TYR A 41 16.44 5.05 -13.08
CA TYR A 41 17.16 3.82 -12.76
C TYR A 41 16.75 2.64 -13.66
N LEU A 42 15.47 2.54 -14.01
CA LEU A 42 14.94 1.50 -14.90
C LEU A 42 15.19 1.80 -16.39
N ASN A 43 15.89 2.89 -16.73
CA ASN A 43 16.12 3.33 -18.12
C ASN A 43 14.83 3.47 -18.95
N ILE A 44 13.68 3.71 -18.29
CA ILE A 44 12.41 3.92 -18.98
C ILE A 44 12.30 5.41 -19.30
N TYR A 45 12.80 5.81 -20.46
CA TYR A 45 12.70 7.20 -20.89
C TYR A 45 11.26 7.51 -21.32
N PRO A 46 10.70 8.66 -20.89
CA PRO A 46 9.40 9.12 -21.37
C PRO A 46 9.36 9.42 -22.87
N GLN A 47 10.52 9.38 -23.53
CA GLN A 47 10.68 9.61 -24.97
C GLN A 47 10.48 8.33 -25.80
N THR A 48 10.73 7.13 -25.25
CA THR A 48 10.58 5.84 -25.94
C THR A 48 9.24 5.16 -25.64
N PHE A 49 8.56 5.54 -24.56
CA PHE A 49 7.28 4.95 -24.13
C PHE A 49 6.15 5.97 -24.11
N HIS A 50 4.93 5.51 -24.45
CA HIS A 50 3.72 6.33 -24.34
C HIS A 50 3.55 6.86 -22.89
N PRO A 51 3.25 8.16 -22.68
CA PRO A 51 3.21 8.79 -21.35
C PRO A 51 2.31 8.07 -20.34
N VAL A 52 1.18 7.54 -20.82
CA VAL A 52 0.24 6.76 -20.01
C VAL A 52 0.84 5.43 -19.56
N LEU A 53 1.53 4.71 -20.46
CA LEU A 53 2.14 3.42 -20.15
C LEU A 53 3.26 3.58 -19.12
N TYR A 54 4.07 4.64 -19.29
CA TYR A 54 5.10 5.04 -18.34
C TYR A 54 4.55 5.24 -16.92
N TRP A 55 3.43 5.97 -16.80
CA TRP A 55 2.81 6.23 -15.50
C TRP A 55 2.21 4.97 -14.87
N ILE A 56 1.61 4.08 -15.67
CA ILE A 56 1.09 2.78 -15.20
C ILE A 56 2.22 1.87 -14.71
N LEU A 57 3.31 1.73 -15.47
CA LEU A 57 4.48 0.94 -15.06
C LEU A 57 5.11 1.48 -13.78
N ARG A 58 5.27 2.81 -13.71
CA ARG A 58 5.75 3.49 -12.51
C ARG A 58 4.90 3.14 -11.30
N LEU A 59 3.57 3.16 -11.43
CA LEU A 59 2.65 2.86 -10.33
C LEU A 59 2.68 1.37 -9.95
N ILE A 60 2.78 0.47 -10.93
CA ILE A 60 2.94 -0.99 -10.72
C ILE A 60 4.22 -1.33 -9.97
N ILE A 61 5.34 -0.63 -10.22
CA ILE A 61 6.62 -0.89 -9.56
C ILE A 61 6.70 -0.23 -8.20
N ILE A 62 6.17 1.00 -8.06
CA ILE A 62 6.15 1.68 -6.77
C ILE A 62 5.24 0.93 -5.80
N LEU A 63 4.09 0.40 -6.22
CA LEU A 63 3.15 -0.32 -5.36
C LEU A 63 3.77 -1.44 -4.48
N PRO A 64 4.54 -2.40 -5.02
CA PRO A 64 5.17 -3.45 -4.21
C PRO A 64 6.28 -2.90 -3.31
N ILE A 65 7.08 -1.94 -3.77
CA ILE A 65 8.08 -1.25 -2.93
C ILE A 65 7.39 -0.54 -1.76
N TYR A 66 6.23 0.08 -2.03
CA TYR A 66 5.38 0.74 -1.04
C TYR A 66 4.92 -0.19 0.06
N GLN A 67 4.51 -1.42 -0.27
CA GLN A 67 4.11 -2.42 0.74
C GLN A 67 5.26 -2.68 1.73
N VAL A 68 6.48 -2.88 1.23
CA VAL A 68 7.65 -3.17 2.05
C VAL A 68 8.02 -1.97 2.94
N ILE A 69 8.03 -0.75 2.38
CA ILE A 69 8.33 0.47 3.17
C ILE A 69 7.26 0.67 4.25
N LEU A 70 5.98 0.47 3.94
CA LEU A 70 4.88 0.53 4.91
C LEU A 70 5.10 -0.45 6.07
N LEU A 71 5.56 -1.66 5.76
CA LEU A 71 5.86 -2.68 6.76
C LEU A 71 7.02 -2.28 7.68
N ILE A 72 8.11 -1.77 7.10
CA ILE A 72 9.32 -1.35 7.83
C ILE A 72 9.02 -0.15 8.71
N VAL A 73 8.43 0.91 8.15
CA VAL A 73 8.08 2.12 8.91
C VAL A 73 7.04 1.76 9.98
N GLY A 74 6.05 0.95 9.64
CA GLY A 74 5.11 0.39 10.60
C GLY A 74 5.79 -0.36 11.76
N ALA A 75 6.87 -1.11 11.48
CA ALA A 75 7.67 -1.77 12.50
C ALA A 75 8.41 -0.78 13.40
N VAL A 76 9.02 0.25 12.84
CA VAL A 76 9.74 1.29 13.59
C VAL A 76 8.82 1.99 14.59
N PHE A 77 7.56 2.25 14.22
CA PHE A 77 6.58 2.88 15.11
C PHE A 77 5.81 1.89 16.02
N GLY A 78 6.18 0.61 16.04
CA GLY A 78 5.51 -0.41 16.85
C GLY A 78 4.11 -0.81 16.36
N GLN A 79 3.77 -0.47 15.12
CA GLN A 79 2.49 -0.75 14.46
C GLN A 79 2.59 -1.89 13.41
N PHE A 80 3.67 -2.67 13.43
CA PHE A 80 3.91 -3.77 12.47
C PHE A 80 2.72 -4.72 12.31
N ARG A 81 2.16 -5.21 13.43
CA ARG A 81 1.03 -6.16 13.39
C ARG A 81 -0.19 -5.59 12.67
N PHE A 82 -0.44 -4.30 12.81
CA PHE A 82 -1.53 -3.63 12.10
C PHE A 82 -1.29 -3.60 10.60
N PHE A 83 -0.10 -3.17 10.16
CA PHE A 83 0.25 -3.11 8.74
C PHE A 83 0.33 -4.49 8.10
N TRP A 84 0.84 -5.48 8.81
CA TRP A 84 0.88 -6.88 8.36
C TRP A 84 -0.52 -7.47 8.19
N GLU A 85 -1.46 -7.20 9.11
CA GLU A 85 -2.86 -7.60 8.95
C GLU A 85 -3.56 -6.79 7.84
N PHE A 86 -3.22 -5.51 7.67
CA PHE A 86 -3.73 -4.66 6.59
C PHE A 86 -3.30 -5.15 5.21
N GLU A 87 -2.02 -5.45 5.01
CA GLU A 87 -1.46 -6.00 3.77
C GLU A 87 -2.09 -7.37 3.45
N LYS A 88 -2.14 -8.27 4.44
CA LYS A 88 -2.83 -9.56 4.29
C LYS A 88 -4.31 -9.40 3.99
N ARG A 89 -4.98 -8.37 4.52
CA ARG A 89 -6.38 -8.09 4.20
C ARG A 89 -6.56 -7.68 2.75
N MET A 90 -5.67 -6.86 2.19
CA MET A 90 -5.67 -6.54 0.77
C MET A 90 -5.50 -7.80 -0.09
N PHE A 91 -4.56 -8.69 0.28
CA PHE A 91 -4.35 -9.93 -0.45
C PHE A 91 -5.51 -10.95 -0.30
N ARG A 92 -6.12 -11.05 0.89
CA ARG A 92 -7.26 -11.97 1.15
C ARG A 92 -8.55 -11.58 0.43
N ILE A 93 -8.75 -10.31 0.07
CA ILE A 93 -9.90 -9.88 -0.73
C ILE A 93 -9.87 -10.55 -2.11
N GLY A 94 -8.69 -10.72 -2.71
CA GLY A 94 -8.55 -11.46 -3.97
C GLY A 94 -8.80 -12.98 -3.85
N GLN A 95 -8.57 -13.57 -2.66
CA GLN A 95 -8.74 -15.01 -2.47
C GLN A 95 -10.16 -15.46 -2.12
N LYS A 96 -11.02 -14.57 -1.59
CA LYS A 96 -12.40 -14.95 -1.23
C LYS A 96 -13.28 -15.28 -2.44
N THR A 97 -12.98 -14.74 -3.62
CA THR A 97 -13.78 -15.00 -4.83
C THR A 97 -13.61 -16.42 -5.36
N LYS A 98 -12.49 -17.11 -5.07
CA LYS A 98 -12.27 -18.49 -5.55
C LYS A 98 -12.99 -19.57 -4.73
N LYS A 99 -13.46 -19.29 -3.51
CA LYS A 99 -14.16 -20.30 -2.69
C LYS A 99 -15.66 -20.39 -2.95
N THR A 100 -16.27 -19.37 -3.54
CA THR A 100 -17.72 -19.37 -3.82
C THR A 100 -18.07 -19.99 -5.17
N VAL A 101 -17.10 -20.11 -6.09
CA VAL A 101 -17.30 -20.71 -7.43
C VAL A 101 -17.12 -22.24 -7.45
N LYS A 102 -16.68 -22.86 -6.33
CA LYS A 102 -16.55 -24.32 -6.21
C LYS A 102 -17.69 -24.99 -5.41
N ARG A 103 -18.84 -24.32 -5.32
CA ARG A 103 -20.10 -24.81 -4.75
C ARG A 103 -21.28 -24.32 -5.59
N GLN A 104 -21.30 -24.70 -6.85
CA GLN A 104 -22.57 -24.88 -7.56
C GLN A 104 -22.55 -26.33 -8.09
N PRO A 105 -23.64 -27.08 -7.88
CA PRO A 105 -23.70 -28.53 -8.07
C PRO A 105 -23.46 -28.97 -9.52
#